data_AF-R0LCR4-F1
#
_entry.id   AF-R0LCR4-F1
#
_cell.length_a   1.000
_cell.length_b   1.000
_cell.length_c   1.000
_cell.angle_alpha   90.00
_cell.angle_beta   90.00
_cell.angle_gamma   90.00
#
_symmetry.space_group_name_H-M   'P 1'
#
loop_
_entity.id
_entity.type
_entity.pdbx_description
1 polymer ?
#
loop_
_entity_poly.entity_id
_entity_poly.type
_entity_poly.pdbx_seq_one_letter_code
_entity_poly.pdbx_strand_id
1 'polypeptide(L)' 'ANNYVETKCAAVLQEMRKCCARYPKGRSICCSGFEREEREREKLKTTS' A
#
# COMPACT_ATOMS: atom_id res chain seq x y z
N ALA A 1 12.83 -8.66 11.57
CA ALA A 1 13.54 -8.34 10.31
C ALA A 1 13.45 -6.84 10.02
N ASN A 2 14.44 -6.26 9.34
CA ASN A 2 14.54 -4.85 8.90
C ASN A 2 14.42 -3.74 9.96
N ASN A 3 14.28 -4.06 11.26
CA ASN A 3 14.17 -3.09 12.36
C ASN A 3 13.09 -2.02 12.13
N TYR A 4 11.96 -2.40 11.52
CA TYR A 4 10.87 -1.50 11.14
C TYR A 4 11.27 -0.37 10.18
N VAL A 5 12.44 -0.46 9.55
CA VAL A 5 12.87 0.49 8.53
C VAL A 5 12.13 0.16 7.23
N GLU A 6 11.09 0.94 6.92
CA GLU A 6 10.19 0.70 5.79
C GLU A 6 10.91 0.63 4.43
N THR A 7 11.94 1.47 4.24
CA THR A 7 12.72 1.48 3.00
C THR A 7 13.41 0.15 2.71
N LYS A 8 13.80 -0.60 3.74
CA LYS A 8 14.35 -1.96 3.60
C LYS A 8 13.29 -3.00 3.25
N CYS A 9 12.02 -2.69 3.45
CA CYS A 9 10.86 -3.51 3.09
C CYS A 9 10.25 -3.10 1.74
N ALA A 10 10.80 -2.12 1.03
CA ALA A 10 10.18 -1.51 -0.15
C ALA A 10 9.74 -2.55 -1.22
N ALA A 11 10.57 -3.56 -1.48
CA ALA A 11 10.25 -4.63 -2.42
C ALA A 11 9.01 -5.44 -1.99
N VAL A 12 8.95 -5.82 -0.70
CA VAL A 12 7.81 -6.57 -0.16
C VAL A 12 6.54 -5.74 -0.20
N LEU A 13 6.63 -4.46 0.19
CA LEU A 13 5.48 -3.55 0.16
C LEU A 13 4.96 -3.32 -1.26
N GLN A 14 5.85 -3.29 -2.26
CA GLN A 14 5.45 -3.23 -3.66
C GLN A 14 4.70 -4.50 -4.10
N GLU A 15 5.15 -5.69 -3.71
CA GLU A 15 4.44 -6.94 -3.99
C GLU A 15 3.09 -7.01 -3.29
N MET A 16 2.98 -6.51 -2.04
CA MET A 16 1.70 -6.42 -1.34
C MET A 16 0.73 -5.47 -2.06
N ARG A 17 1.20 -4.31 -2.55
CA ARG A 17 0.39 -3.41 -3.38
C ARG A 17 -0.12 -4.10 -4.64
N LYS A 18 0.75 -4.83 -5.37
CA LYS A 18 0.34 -5.61 -6.54
C LYS A 18 -0.68 -6.69 -6.18
N CYS A 19 -0.52 -7.34 -5.04
CA CYS A 19 -1.48 -8.34 -4.54
C CYS A 19 -2.86 -7.70 -4.32
N CYS A 20 -2.91 -6.58 -3.61
CA CYS A 20 -4.16 -5.90 -3.29
C CYS A 20 -4.88 -5.33 -4.52
N ALA A 21 -4.12 -4.86 -5.53
CA ALA A 21 -4.70 -4.37 -6.78
C ALA A 21 -5.43 -5.44 -7.61
N ARG A 22 -5.18 -6.74 -7.37
CA ARG A 22 -5.82 -7.84 -8.11
C ARG A 22 -7.23 -8.16 -7.61
N TYR A 23 -7.60 -7.70 -6.43
CA TYR A 23 -8.82 -8.11 -5.76
C TYR A 23 -9.80 -6.94 -5.56
N PRO A 24 -11.11 -7.22 -5.50
CA PRO A 24 -12.08 -6.20 -5.12
C PRO A 24 -11.78 -5.61 -3.74
N LYS A 25 -12.07 -4.32 -3.60
CA LYS A 25 -11.85 -3.58 -2.36
C LYS A 25 -12.57 -4.25 -1.19
N GLY A 26 -11.93 -4.27 -0.03
CA GLY A 26 -12.51 -4.86 1.18
C GLY A 26 -12.51 -6.40 1.22
N ARG A 27 -11.94 -7.09 0.23
CA ARG A 27 -11.78 -8.57 0.27
C ARG A 27 -10.81 -9.03 1.37
N SER A 28 -9.81 -8.22 1.71
CA SER A 28 -8.81 -8.53 2.75
C SER A 28 -8.60 -7.32 3.65
N ILE A 29 -8.58 -7.56 4.97
CA ILE A 29 -8.28 -6.53 5.98
C ILE A 29 -6.88 -5.97 5.80
N CYS A 30 -5.91 -6.78 5.34
CA CYS A 30 -4.57 -6.27 5.07
C CYS A 30 -4.57 -5.27 3.90
N CYS A 31 -5.39 -5.53 2.88
CA CYS A 31 -5.47 -4.66 1.70
C CYS A 31 -6.20 -3.34 1.93
N SER A 32 -7.12 -3.27 2.90
CA SER A 32 -7.80 -2.01 3.22
C SER A 32 -6.83 -0.92 3.68
N GLY A 33 -5.72 -1.30 4.35
CA GLY A 33 -4.62 -0.39 4.70
C GLY A 33 -3.92 0.19 3.47
N PHE A 34 -3.55 -0.67 2.51
CA PHE A 34 -2.91 -0.26 1.26
C PHE A 34 -3.83 0.58 0.38
N GLU A 35 -5.13 0.24 0.30
CA GLU A 35 -6.12 1.03 -0.44
C GLU A 35 -6.28 2.45 0.11
N ARG A 36 -6.18 2.62 1.44
CA ARG A 36 -6.20 3.94 2.08
C ARG A 36 -4.94 4.74 1.77
N GLU A 37 -3.76 4.13 1.92
CA GLU A 37 -2.47 4.76 1.62
C GLU A 37 -2.41 5.27 0.18
N GLU A 38 -2.84 4.46 -0.79
CA GLU A 38 -2.83 4.86 -2.19
C GLU A 38 -3.79 6.03 -2.46
N ARG A 39 -4.98 6.02 -1.84
CA ARG A 39 -5.92 7.15 -1.94
C ARG A 39 -5.33 8.44 -1.37
N GLU A 40 -4.59 8.37 -0.27
CA GLU A 40 -3.92 9.53 0.32
C GLU A 40 -2.79 10.05 -0.57
N ARG A 41 -2.02 9.13 -1.17
CA ARG A 41 -0.98 9.44 -2.16
C ARG A 41 -1.56 10.14 -3.39
N GLU A 42 -2.70 9.69 -3.90
CA GLU A 42 -3.40 10.34 -5.01
C GLU A 42 -3.87 11.75 -4.66
N LYS A 43 -4.45 11.93 -3.47
CA LYS A 43 -4.85 13.27 -2.98
C LYS A 43 -3.68 14.24 -2.94
N LEU A 44 -2.54 13.81 -2.39
CA LEU A 44 -1.31 14.61 -2.31
C LEU A 44 -0.81 15.06 -3.69
N LYS A 45 -0.92 14.18 -4.70
CA LYS A 45 -0.54 14.51 -6.09
C LYS A 45 -1.47 15.54 -6.72
N THR A 46 -2.75 15.55 -6.35
CA THR A 46 -3.73 16.53 -6.86
C THR A 46 -3.66 17.88 -6.15
N THR A 47 -3.06 17.93 -4.96
CA THR A 47 -2.92 19.15 -4.15
C THR A 47 -1.54 19.81 -4.25
N SER A 48 -0.60 19.20 -4.98
CA SER A 48 0.73 19.76 -5.29
C SER A 48 0.72 20.37 -6.68
#